data_AF-A0A7M5XNL2-F1
#
_entry.id   AF-A0A7M5XNL2-F1
#
_cell.length_a   1.000
_cell.length_b   1.000
_cell.length_c   1.000
_cell.angle_alpha   90.00
_cell.angle_beta   90.00
_cell.angle_gamma   90.00
#
_symmetry.space_group_name_H-M   'P 1'
#
loop_
_entity.id
_entity.type
_entity.pdbx_description
1 polymer ?
#
loop_
_entity_poly.entity_id
_entity_poly.type
_entity_poly.pdbx_seq_one_letter_code
_entity_poly.pdbx_strand_id
1 'polypeptide(L)'
;EDLHFPSKVDFITARDTLIGAIKLQNPVVRLQTLLNMTMEDYSKARRKDGFFTIIHIEKHKTSIMKSEHITLGQNATEHLRIYVEKVRPMYAKQDSNRVFTSILGGELTPRDISKIR
;
A
#
# COMPACT_ATOMS: atom_id res chain seq x y z
N GLU A 1 13.32 21.39 -5.77
CA GLU A 1 12.19 21.80 -4.93
C GLU A 1 12.06 20.78 -3.82
N ASP A 2 12.29 21.20 -2.58
CA ASP A 2 12.05 20.36 -1.41
C ASP A 2 10.55 20.13 -1.30
N LEU A 3 10.09 19.00 -1.85
CA LEU A 3 8.73 18.52 -1.70
C LEU A 3 8.49 18.29 -0.21
N HIS A 4 8.00 19.31 0.50
CA HIS A 4 7.44 19.15 1.82
C HIS A 4 6.08 18.49 1.63
N PHE A 5 5.99 17.16 1.82
CA PHE A 5 4.65 16.56 1.86
C PHE A 5 3.91 17.19 3.03
N PRO A 6 2.63 17.54 2.85
CA PRO A 6 1.86 18.19 3.88
C PRO A 6 1.77 17.29 5.12
N SER A 7 1.30 17.89 6.21
CA SER A 7 1.37 17.43 7.60
C SER A 7 1.20 15.93 7.84
N LYS A 8 1.56 15.44 9.04
CA LYS A 8 1.32 14.04 9.46
C LYS A 8 -0.11 13.57 9.16
N VAL A 9 -1.09 14.47 9.25
CA VAL A 9 -2.51 14.19 8.95
C VAL A 9 -2.70 13.90 7.47
N ASP A 10 -2.11 14.67 6.57
CA ASP A 10 -2.26 14.50 5.13
C ASP A 10 -1.60 13.21 4.63
N PHE A 11 -0.46 12.83 5.23
CA PHE A 11 0.13 11.52 5.00
C PHE A 11 -0.81 10.38 5.38
N ILE A 12 -1.39 10.43 6.59
CA ILE A 12 -2.32 9.41 7.08
C ILE A 12 -3.55 9.34 6.17
N THR A 13 -4.13 10.49 5.83
CA THR A 13 -5.29 10.59 4.94
C THR A 13 -4.98 9.97 3.57
N ALA A 14 -3.88 10.38 2.92
CA ALA A 14 -3.52 9.86 1.61
C ALA A 14 -3.29 8.33 1.63
N ARG A 15 -2.58 7.84 2.65
CA ARG A 15 -2.32 6.41 2.86
C ARG A 15 -3.62 5.63 3.05
N ASP A 16 -4.47 6.07 3.96
CA ASP A 16 -5.68 5.35 4.36
C ASP A 16 -6.76 5.41 3.27
N THR A 17 -6.90 6.54 2.57
CA THR A 17 -7.75 6.67 1.39
C THR A 17 -7.33 5.70 0.29
N LEU A 18 -6.02 5.59 0.03
CA LEU A 18 -5.51 4.65 -0.98
C LEU A 18 -5.75 3.19 -0.57
N ILE A 19 -5.48 2.84 0.68
CA ILE A 19 -5.78 1.51 1.24
C ILE A 19 -7.27 1.19 1.07
N GLY A 20 -8.15 2.13 1.42
CA GLY A 20 -9.60 2.00 1.25
C GLY A 20 -10.01 1.81 -0.21
N ALA A 21 -9.45 2.60 -1.13
CA ALA A 21 -9.72 2.48 -2.56
C ALA A 21 -9.30 1.11 -3.13
N ILE A 22 -8.12 0.62 -2.75
CA ILE A 22 -7.64 -0.72 -3.15
C ILE A 22 -8.53 -1.80 -2.55
N LYS A 23 -8.94 -1.65 -1.28
CA LYS A 23 -9.81 -2.60 -0.58
C LYS A 23 -11.20 -2.67 -1.22
N LEU A 24 -11.75 -1.55 -1.68
CA LEU A 24 -13.03 -1.51 -2.41
C LEU A 24 -12.95 -2.26 -3.75
N GLN A 25 -11.83 -2.15 -4.46
CA GLN A 25 -11.60 -2.91 -5.70
C GLN A 25 -11.30 -4.40 -5.43
N ASN A 26 -10.83 -4.73 -4.22
CA ASN A 26 -10.42 -6.07 -3.82
C ASN A 26 -11.13 -6.50 -2.51
N PRO A 27 -12.46 -6.64 -2.51
CA PRO A 27 -13.25 -6.85 -1.29
C PRO A 27 -12.93 -8.18 -0.58
N VAL A 28 -12.47 -9.20 -1.31
CA VAL A 28 -12.10 -10.52 -0.76
C VAL A 28 -10.70 -10.57 -0.15
N VAL A 29 -9.79 -9.66 -0.53
CA VAL A 29 -8.41 -9.61 -0.01
C VAL A 29 -8.43 -9.13 1.43
N ARG A 30 -7.74 -9.82 2.33
CA ARG A 30 -7.75 -9.41 3.75
C ARG A 30 -6.97 -8.11 3.92
N LEU A 31 -7.47 -7.22 4.79
CA LEU A 31 -6.77 -5.96 5.08
C LEU A 31 -5.33 -6.22 5.50
N GLN A 32 -5.11 -7.19 6.39
CA GLN A 32 -3.76 -7.56 6.84
C GLN A 32 -2.83 -7.97 5.70
N THR A 33 -3.33 -8.62 4.65
CA THR A 33 -2.52 -8.94 3.45
C THR A 33 -2.04 -7.68 2.77
N LEU A 34 -2.96 -6.72 2.57
CA LEU A 34 -2.67 -5.43 1.95
C LEU A 34 -1.66 -4.61 2.76
N LEU A 35 -1.81 -4.55 4.09
CA LEU A 35 -0.87 -3.85 4.97
C LEU A 35 0.52 -4.48 4.97
N ASN A 36 0.61 -5.80 4.69
CA ASN A 36 1.85 -6.54 4.60
C ASN A 36 2.51 -6.49 3.21
N MET A 37 1.90 -5.85 2.22
CA MET A 37 2.48 -5.72 0.89
C MET A 37 3.88 -5.11 0.94
N THR A 38 4.84 -5.77 0.29
CA THR A 38 6.24 -5.36 0.26
C THR A 38 6.57 -4.58 -1.00
N MET A 39 7.67 -3.83 -0.97
CA MET A 39 8.20 -3.14 -2.16
C MET A 39 8.61 -4.14 -3.25
N GLU A 40 9.01 -5.36 -2.85
CA GLU A 40 9.27 -6.46 -3.79
C GLU A 40 7.98 -6.90 -4.50
N ASP A 41 6.89 -7.13 -3.76
CA ASP A 41 5.58 -7.46 -4.35
C ASP A 41 5.16 -6.38 -5.36
N TYR A 42 5.29 -5.11 -4.96
CA TYR A 42 4.99 -3.95 -5.82
C TYR A 42 5.88 -3.91 -7.06
N SER A 43 7.19 -4.18 -6.94
CA SER A 43 8.11 -4.18 -8.09
C SER A 43 7.80 -5.28 -9.10
N LYS A 44 7.22 -6.41 -8.65
CA LYS A 44 6.79 -7.53 -9.48
C LYS A 44 5.41 -7.29 -10.12
N ALA A 45 4.77 -6.16 -9.86
CA ALA A 45 3.45 -5.85 -10.38
C ALA A 45 3.43 -5.90 -11.91
N ARG A 46 2.44 -6.58 -12.47
CA ARG A 46 2.30 -6.73 -13.93
C ARG A 46 1.08 -5.99 -14.43
N ARG A 47 1.24 -5.26 -15.53
CA ARG A 47 0.09 -4.74 -16.28
C ARG A 47 -0.58 -5.89 -17.04
N LYS A 48 -1.88 -6.05 -16.85
CA LYS A 48 -2.74 -6.96 -17.60
C LYS A 48 -3.77 -6.13 -18.37
N ASP A 49 -3.90 -6.43 -19.65
CA ASP A 49 -4.86 -5.78 -20.57
C ASP A 49 -4.72 -4.25 -20.64
N GLY A 50 -3.54 -3.70 -20.34
CA GLY A 50 -3.24 -2.26 -20.39
C GLY A 50 -3.87 -1.40 -19.27
N PHE A 51 -4.96 -1.86 -18.66
CA PHE A 51 -5.75 -1.10 -17.68
C PHE A 51 -5.59 -1.56 -16.23
N PHE A 52 -5.19 -2.81 -16.02
CA PHE A 52 -5.12 -3.39 -14.68
C PHE A 52 -3.69 -3.66 -14.25
N THR A 53 -3.36 -3.34 -13.01
CA THR A 53 -2.11 -3.77 -12.39
C THR A 53 -2.42 -4.90 -11.41
N ILE A 54 -1.81 -6.07 -11.65
CA ILE A 54 -1.90 -7.22 -10.75
C ILE A 54 -0.65 -7.24 -9.90
N ILE A 55 -0.84 -7.18 -8.59
CA ILE A 55 0.24 -7.35 -7.61
C ILE A 55 0.00 -8.67 -6.88
N HIS A 56 0.99 -9.55 -6.91
CA HIS A 56 0.96 -10.79 -6.16
C HIS A 56 1.64 -10.54 -4.82
N ILE A 57 0.91 -10.73 -3.72
CA ILE A 57 1.44 -10.55 -2.38
C ILE A 57 1.85 -11.92 -1.87
N GLU A 58 3.16 -12.15 -1.80
CA GLU A 58 3.70 -13.44 -1.38
C GLU A 58 3.44 -13.71 0.11
N LYS A 59 3.22 -14.99 0.40
CA LYS A 59 3.08 -15.49 1.76
C LYS A 59 4.40 -15.35 2.53
N HIS A 60 4.35 -14.74 3.71
CA HIS A 60 5.45 -14.84 4.68
C HIS A 60 5.55 -16.27 5.21
N LYS A 61 6.78 -16.80 5.31
CA LYS A 61 7.10 -18.23 5.61
C LYS A 61 6.35 -18.83 6.81
N THR A 62 5.95 -18.02 7.78
CA THR A 62 5.26 -18.44 9.02
C THR A 62 3.74 -18.27 9.00
N SER A 63 3.16 -17.64 7.97
CA SER A 63 1.72 -17.40 7.89
C SER A 63 0.98 -18.68 7.48
N ILE A 64 -0.30 -18.82 7.82
CA ILE A 64 -1.19 -19.88 7.25
C ILE A 64 -1.89 -19.33 5.99
N MET A 65 -1.78 -18.02 5.72
CA MET A 65 -2.49 -17.36 4.63
C MET A 65 -1.95 -17.78 3.27
N LYS A 66 -2.87 -18.01 2.32
CA LYS A 66 -2.53 -18.20 0.91
C LYS A 66 -2.07 -16.87 0.32
N SER A 67 -1.18 -16.91 -0.67
CA SER A 67 -0.84 -15.72 -1.45
C SER A 67 -2.12 -15.15 -2.08
N GLU A 68 -2.25 -13.83 -2.09
CA GLU A 68 -3.41 -13.15 -2.65
C GLU A 68 -2.97 -12.25 -3.80
N HIS A 69 -3.85 -12.10 -4.79
CA HIS A 69 -3.66 -11.15 -5.88
C HIS A 69 -4.52 -9.92 -5.62
N ILE A 70 -3.94 -8.74 -5.76
CA ILE A 70 -4.71 -7.50 -5.86
C ILE A 70 -4.75 -7.07 -7.31
N THR A 71 -5.92 -6.68 -7.77
CA THR A 71 -6.14 -6.07 -9.09
C THR A 71 -6.46 -4.60 -8.87
N LEU A 72 -5.71 -3.74 -9.54
CA LEU A 72 -5.86 -2.30 -9.45
C LEU A 72 -6.30 -1.76 -10.80
N GLY A 73 -7.36 -0.96 -10.84
CA GLY A 73 -7.68 -0.15 -12.01
C GLY A 73 -6.62 0.94 -12.26
N GLN A 74 -6.75 1.64 -13.38
CA GLN A 74 -5.80 2.66 -13.82
C GLN A 74 -5.56 3.77 -12.77
N ASN A 75 -6.63 4.33 -12.20
CA ASN A 75 -6.50 5.40 -11.20
C ASN A 75 -5.83 4.92 -9.92
N ALA A 76 -6.20 3.74 -9.41
CA ALA A 76 -5.59 3.17 -8.22
C ALA A 76 -4.11 2.81 -8.44
N THR A 77 -3.76 2.35 -9.65
CA THR A 77 -2.38 2.13 -10.06
C THR A 77 -1.57 3.42 -9.99
N GLU A 78 -2.10 4.50 -10.58
CA GLU A 78 -1.39 5.79 -10.62
C GLU A 78 -1.26 6.41 -9.23
N HIS A 79 -2.32 6.39 -8.42
CA HIS A 79 -2.26 6.86 -7.04
C HIS A 79 -1.27 6.04 -6.19
N LEU A 80 -1.22 4.72 -6.38
CA LEU A 80 -0.24 3.88 -5.70
C LEU A 80 1.19 4.21 -6.12
N ARG A 81 1.41 4.46 -7.42
CA ARG A 81 2.71 4.89 -7.95
C ARG A 81 3.16 6.21 -7.34
N ILE A 82 2.30 7.23 -7.36
CA ILE A 82 2.58 8.55 -6.76
C ILE A 82 2.85 8.39 -5.25
N TYR A 83 2.04 7.59 -4.56
CA TYR A 83 2.25 7.32 -3.14
C TYR A 83 3.62 6.72 -2.87
N VAL A 84 4.00 5.65 -3.59
CA VAL A 84 5.27 4.95 -3.40
C VAL A 84 6.47 5.84 -3.74
N GLU A 85 6.41 6.62 -4.82
CA GLU A 85 7.54 7.42 -5.31
C GLU A 85 7.71 8.76 -4.59
N LYS A 86 6.62 9.39 -4.14
CA LYS A 86 6.63 10.77 -3.65
C LYS A 86 6.25 10.88 -2.18
N VAL A 87 5.32 10.06 -1.70
CA VAL A 87 4.72 10.22 -0.37
C VAL A 87 5.42 9.35 0.67
N ARG A 88 5.50 8.05 0.39
CA ARG A 88 6.13 7.04 1.25
C ARG A 88 7.57 7.42 1.65
N PRO A 89 8.46 7.92 0.77
CA PRO A 89 9.86 8.18 1.14
C PRO A 89 10.03 9.24 2.23
N MET A 90 9.01 10.06 2.48
CA MET A 90 9.08 11.12 3.50
C MET A 90 8.84 10.60 4.92
N TYR A 91 8.25 9.42 5.06
CA TYR A 91 7.90 8.84 6.36
C TYR A 91 8.50 7.45 6.58
N ALA A 92 8.75 6.68 5.52
CA ALA A 92 9.33 5.35 5.63
C ALA A 92 10.76 5.40 6.17
N LYS A 93 11.08 4.50 7.11
CA LYS A 93 12.46 4.27 7.51
C LYS A 93 13.26 3.63 6.37
N GLN A 94 14.58 3.83 6.37
CA GLN A 94 15.48 3.29 5.33
C GLN A 94 15.43 1.76 5.22
N ASP A 95 15.18 1.06 6.32
CA ASP A 95 15.09 -0.40 6.42
C ASP A 95 13.68 -0.94 6.15
N SER A 96 12.69 -0.07 5.95
CA SER A 96 11.32 -0.50 5.73
C SER A 96 11.14 -1.05 4.32
N ASN A 97 10.80 -2.33 4.22
CA ASN A 97 10.43 -2.99 2.96
C ASN A 97 8.90 -3.00 2.70
N ARG A 98 8.09 -2.33 3.52
CA ARG A 98 6.63 -2.31 3.35
C ARG A 98 6.21 -1.20 2.39
N VAL A 99 5.20 -1.44 1.56
CA VAL A 99 4.61 -0.38 0.72
C VAL A 99 3.92 0.65 1.59
N PHE A 100 2.99 0.20 2.43
CA PHE A 100 2.33 1.06 3.41
C PHE A 100 3.08 1.05 4.72
N THR A 101 3.32 2.24 5.28
CA THR A 101 4.05 2.41 6.54
C THR A 101 3.22 3.18 7.56
N SER A 102 3.49 2.95 8.84
CA SER A 102 2.96 3.79 9.92
C SER A 102 3.59 5.18 9.87
N ILE A 103 3.04 6.13 10.64
CA ILE A 103 3.63 7.47 10.77
C ILE A 103 5.04 7.44 11.39
N LEU A 104 5.39 6.34 12.06
CA LEU A 104 6.72 6.08 12.59
C LEU A 104 7.66 5.43 11.55
N GLY A 105 7.18 5.20 10.32
CA GLY A 105 7.94 4.67 9.19
C GLY A 105 8.12 3.16 9.14
N GLY A 106 7.58 2.43 10.13
CA GLY A 106 7.67 0.98 10.25
C GLY A 106 6.42 0.25 9.81
N GLU A 107 6.18 -0.91 10.45
CA GLU A 107 4.98 -1.72 10.22
C GLU A 107 3.70 -0.92 10.48
N LEU A 108 2.68 -1.23 9.68
CA LEU A 108 1.35 -0.67 9.77
C LEU A 108 0.37 -1.78 10.16
N THR A 109 -0.31 -1.63 11.29
CA THR A 109 -1.29 -2.60 11.78
C THR A 109 -2.71 -2.12 11.51
N PRO A 110 -3.73 -3.00 11.55
CA PRO A 110 -5.12 -2.58 11.41
C PRO A 110 -5.59 -1.54 12.44
N ARG A 111 -4.89 -1.40 13.56
CA ARG A 111 -5.18 -0.39 14.60
C ARG A 111 -4.72 1.01 14.21
N ASP A 112 -3.76 1.11 13.29
CA ASP A 112 -3.13 2.34 12.84
C ASP A 112 -3.85 2.96 11.64
N ILE A 113 -4.75 2.20 11.01
CA ILE A 113 -5.65 2.72 9.99
C ILE A 113 -6.69 3.57 10.71
N SER A 114 -6.80 4.82 10.28
CA SER A 114 -7.87 5.72 10.68
C SER A 114 -9.17 4.94 10.68
N LYS A 115 -9.79 4.83 11.86
CA LYS A 115 -11.20 4.47 11.92
C LYS A 115 -11.89 5.63 11.25
N ILE A 116 -12.15 5.52 9.94
CA ILE A 116 -13.10 6.38 9.25
C ILE A 116 -14.41 6.19 10.05
N ARG A 117 -14.66 7.12 10.97
CA ARG A 117 -15.87 7.24 11.78
C ARG A 117 -16.65 8.40 11.21
#